data_AF-A0A6N7L330-F1
#
_entry.id   AF-A0A6N7L330-F1
#
_cell.length_a   1.000
_cell.length_b   1.000
_cell.length_c   1.000
_cell.angle_alpha   90.00
_cell.angle_beta   90.00
_cell.angle_gamma   90.00
#
_symmetry.space_group_name_H-M   'P 1'
#
loop_
_entity.id
_entity.type
_entity.pdbx_description
1 polymer ?
#
loop_
_entity_poly.entity_id
_entity_poly.type
_entity_poly.pdbx_seq_one_letter_code
_entity_poly.pdbx_strand_id
1 'polypeptide(L)'
;MSTSSHHEPLTPWEEITPDWSKAALIEYPGSRLKRIMYGTEVGLVPDEAFAADCAAADVRLQELRTADPDDAGVVHAGQTFSAVAAGGSAEDRARAEYYLCDELMEYPLRHGYLWYGEHPALDPELRGRYQQSETGPGPVDSLTAAIIARGAEAAARWDARPEPSL
;
A
#
# COMPACT_ATOMS: atom_id res chain seq x y z
N MET A 1 2.71 11.15 32.76
CA MET A 1 1.80 12.12 32.11
C MET A 1 1.69 11.68 30.67
N SER A 2 0.51 11.20 30.30
CA SER A 2 0.24 10.57 29.00
C SER A 2 0.26 11.63 27.90
N THR A 3 1.13 11.46 26.91
CA THR A 3 1.01 12.13 25.61
C THR A 3 -0.01 11.35 24.81
N SER A 4 -1.27 11.80 24.82
CA SER A 4 -2.29 11.33 23.89
C SER A 4 -1.81 11.65 22.47
N SER A 5 -1.36 10.64 21.73
CA SER A 5 -1.24 10.75 20.28
C SER A 5 -2.67 10.89 19.75
N HIS A 6 -3.06 12.13 19.45
CA HIS A 6 -4.32 12.44 18.78
C HIS A 6 -4.19 12.04 17.31
N HIS A 7 -4.35 10.76 17.02
CA HIS A 7 -4.74 10.36 15.68
C HIS A 7 -6.20 10.79 15.51
N GLU A 8 -6.45 11.74 14.62
CA GLU A 8 -7.84 12.00 14.21
C GLU A 8 -8.38 10.73 13.56
N PRO A 9 -9.58 10.26 13.96
CA PRO A 9 -10.15 9.06 13.37
C PRO A 9 -10.29 9.24 11.86
N LEU A 10 -9.83 8.25 11.08
CA LEU A 10 -10.04 8.21 9.63
C LEU A 10 -11.49 8.48 9.29
N THR A 11 -11.71 9.28 8.25
CA THR A 11 -13.03 9.43 7.65
C THR A 11 -13.56 8.06 7.21
N PRO A 12 -14.78 7.65 7.61
CA PRO A 12 -15.38 6.40 7.15
C PRO A 12 -15.41 6.33 5.62
N TRP A 13 -15.17 5.17 5.03
CA TRP A 13 -15.10 4.99 3.57
C TRP A 13 -16.34 5.52 2.87
N GLU A 14 -17.51 5.33 3.48
CA GLU A 14 -18.82 5.75 2.98
C GLU A 14 -18.98 7.28 2.95
N GLU A 15 -18.24 8.00 3.80
CA GLU A 15 -18.26 9.46 3.91
C GLU A 15 -17.21 10.14 3.03
N ILE A 16 -16.24 9.39 2.52
CA ILE A 16 -15.30 9.90 1.52
C ILE A 16 -16.09 10.21 0.25
N THR A 17 -16.11 11.50 -0.12
CA THR A 17 -16.67 11.93 -1.38
C THR A 17 -15.95 11.22 -2.54
N PRO A 18 -16.66 10.78 -3.59
CA PRO A 18 -16.04 10.31 -4.82
C PRO A 18 -15.41 11.49 -5.60
N ASP A 19 -14.54 12.23 -4.92
CA ASP A 19 -13.57 13.11 -5.53
C ASP A 19 -12.41 12.30 -6.10
N TRP A 20 -11.42 13.00 -6.65
CA TRP A 20 -10.23 12.40 -7.26
C TRP A 20 -9.63 11.29 -6.39
N SER A 21 -9.56 11.49 -5.07
CA SER A 21 -8.81 10.65 -4.15
C SER A 21 -9.45 9.26 -4.04
N LYS A 22 -10.77 9.17 -3.87
CA LYS A 22 -11.48 7.89 -3.79
C LYS A 22 -11.51 7.17 -5.14
N ALA A 23 -11.74 7.90 -6.22
CA ALA A 23 -11.73 7.33 -7.57
C ALA A 23 -10.36 6.74 -7.91
N ALA A 24 -9.27 7.42 -7.56
CA ALA A 24 -7.90 6.92 -7.78
C ALA A 24 -7.58 5.67 -6.96
N LEU A 25 -8.09 5.58 -5.71
CA LEU A 25 -7.94 4.36 -4.90
C LEU A 25 -8.65 3.17 -5.52
N ILE A 26 -9.84 3.37 -6.10
CA ILE A 26 -10.62 2.33 -6.78
C ILE A 26 -9.98 1.94 -8.13
N GLU A 27 -9.40 2.90 -8.86
CA GLU A 27 -8.76 2.66 -10.15
C GLU A 27 -7.45 1.86 -10.00
N TYR A 28 -6.71 2.06 -8.91
CA TYR A 28 -5.40 1.44 -8.65
C TYR A 28 -5.31 0.74 -7.28
N PRO A 29 -6.12 -0.29 -7.02
CA PRO A 29 -6.16 -0.97 -5.73
C PRO A 29 -4.83 -1.71 -5.44
N GLY A 30 -4.34 -1.56 -4.22
CA GLY A 30 -3.09 -2.15 -3.75
C GLY A 30 -1.83 -1.36 -4.11
N SER A 31 -1.96 -0.21 -4.80
CA SER A 31 -0.83 0.61 -5.19
C SER A 31 -0.09 1.22 -3.99
N ARG A 32 -0.79 1.77 -3.01
CA ARG A 32 -0.20 2.31 -1.76
C ARG A 32 0.42 1.19 -0.94
N LEU A 33 -0.29 0.06 -0.82
CA LEU A 33 0.21 -1.07 -0.06
C LEU A 33 1.50 -1.62 -0.68
N LYS A 34 1.61 -1.71 -2.02
CA LYS A 34 2.87 -2.06 -2.69
C LYS A 34 4.01 -1.08 -2.33
N ARG A 35 3.75 0.24 -2.33
CA ARG A 35 4.79 1.21 -1.91
C ARG A 35 5.23 0.99 -0.47
N ILE A 36 4.28 0.76 0.43
CA ILE A 36 4.55 0.52 1.85
C ILE A 36 5.24 -0.82 2.06
N MET A 37 4.89 -1.88 1.33
CA MET A 37 5.47 -3.20 1.55
C MET A 37 6.92 -3.28 1.07
N TYR A 38 7.17 -2.74 -0.12
CA TYR A 38 8.47 -2.88 -0.77
C TYR A 38 9.36 -1.64 -0.60
N GLY A 39 8.82 -0.50 -0.18
CA GLY A 39 9.58 0.75 -0.10
C GLY A 39 10.02 1.28 -1.47
N THR A 40 9.27 0.99 -2.53
CA THR A 40 9.59 1.38 -3.92
C THR A 40 8.38 1.94 -4.65
N GLU A 41 8.60 2.60 -5.80
CA GLU A 41 7.49 3.01 -6.67
C GLU A 41 6.70 1.82 -7.23
N VAL A 42 5.41 2.08 -7.51
CA VAL A 42 4.45 1.09 -7.99
C VAL A 42 4.66 0.87 -9.49
N GLY A 43 4.84 -0.39 -9.90
CA GLY A 43 5.00 -0.76 -11.31
C GLY A 43 6.02 -1.85 -11.58
N LEU A 44 6.81 -2.23 -10.57
CA LEU A 44 7.84 -3.29 -10.68
C LEU A 44 7.46 -4.59 -9.97
N VAL A 45 6.32 -4.61 -9.26
CA VAL A 45 5.90 -5.75 -8.45
C VAL A 45 4.89 -6.59 -9.23
N PRO A 46 5.21 -7.86 -9.57
CA PRO A 46 4.26 -8.79 -10.16
C PRO A 46 3.09 -9.06 -9.23
N ASP A 47 1.86 -9.13 -9.76
CA ASP A 47 0.65 -9.31 -8.94
C ASP A 47 0.64 -10.65 -8.18
N GLU A 48 1.18 -11.72 -8.76
CA GLU A 48 1.31 -13.02 -8.10
C GLU A 48 2.27 -12.96 -6.90
N ALA A 49 3.40 -12.27 -7.06
CA ALA A 49 4.36 -12.07 -5.97
C ALA A 49 3.75 -11.21 -4.87
N PHE A 50 3.04 -10.14 -5.23
CA PHE A 50 2.31 -9.31 -4.29
C PHE A 50 1.26 -10.10 -3.50
N ALA A 51 0.48 -10.95 -4.17
CA ALA A 51 -0.51 -11.80 -3.49
C ALA A 51 0.13 -12.79 -2.52
N ALA A 52 1.26 -13.40 -2.89
CA ALA A 52 2.00 -14.32 -2.02
C ALA A 52 2.57 -13.59 -0.79
N ASP A 53 3.20 -12.43 -0.99
CA ASP A 53 3.75 -11.62 0.10
C ASP A 53 2.63 -11.11 1.03
N CYS A 54 1.45 -10.76 0.49
CA CYS A 54 0.27 -10.41 1.29
C CYS A 54 -0.21 -11.58 2.15
N ALA A 55 -0.26 -12.81 1.61
CA ALA A 55 -0.64 -13.98 2.38
C ALA A 55 0.36 -14.26 3.53
N ALA A 56 1.66 -14.08 3.28
CA ALA A 56 2.69 -14.20 4.32
C ALA A 56 2.54 -13.11 5.40
N ALA A 57 2.23 -11.87 5.01
CA ALA A 57 1.98 -10.76 5.93
C ALA A 57 0.75 -11.00 6.82
N ASP A 58 -0.31 -11.65 6.30
CA ASP A 58 -1.47 -12.03 7.11
C ASP A 58 -1.14 -13.08 8.17
N VAL A 59 -0.28 -14.07 7.85
CA VAL A 59 0.22 -15.03 8.84
C VAL A 59 1.01 -14.30 9.92
N ARG A 60 1.91 -13.41 9.53
CA ARG A 60 2.71 -12.62 10.47
C ARG A 60 1.83 -11.77 11.39
N LEU A 61 0.79 -11.15 10.83
CA LEU A 61 -0.19 -10.41 11.60
C LEU A 61 -0.88 -11.32 12.63
N GLN A 62 -1.30 -12.52 12.25
CA GLN A 62 -1.94 -13.43 13.19
C GLN A 62 -1.00 -13.85 14.34
N GLU A 63 0.29 -14.01 14.07
CA GLU A 63 1.30 -14.25 15.11
C GLU A 63 1.42 -13.08 16.08
N LEU A 64 1.52 -11.85 15.56
CA LEU A 64 1.58 -10.64 16.37
C LEU A 64 0.33 -10.50 17.25
N ARG A 65 -0.86 -10.81 16.70
CA ARG A 65 -2.13 -10.87 17.45
C ARG A 65 -2.17 -11.90 18.56
N THR A 66 -1.48 -13.01 18.38
CA THR A 66 -1.44 -14.06 19.38
C THR A 66 -0.43 -13.71 20.48
N ALA A 67 0.67 -13.05 20.12
CA ALA A 67 1.72 -12.64 21.04
C ALA A 67 1.31 -11.45 21.92
N ASP A 68 0.60 -10.48 21.35
CA ASP A 68 0.07 -9.31 22.06
C ASP A 68 -1.36 -8.98 21.58
N PRO A 69 -2.39 -9.57 22.22
CA PRO A 69 -3.79 -9.38 21.81
C PRO A 69 -4.30 -7.95 21.98
N ASP A 70 -3.76 -7.21 22.94
CA ASP A 70 -4.21 -5.85 23.26
C ASP A 70 -3.65 -4.83 22.27
N ASP A 71 -2.46 -5.09 21.75
CA ASP A 71 -1.78 -4.24 20.79
C ASP A 71 -2.24 -4.52 19.34
N ALA A 72 -2.35 -5.79 18.97
CA ALA A 72 -2.61 -6.18 17.58
C ALA A 72 -4.07 -6.07 17.12
N GLY A 73 -5.01 -5.83 18.06
CA GLY A 73 -6.39 -5.45 17.75
C GLY A 73 -6.50 -4.07 17.11
N VAL A 74 -5.55 -3.17 17.42
CA VAL A 74 -5.43 -1.84 16.80
C VAL A 74 -4.81 -1.98 15.42
N VAL A 75 -3.78 -2.80 15.29
CA VAL A 75 -2.80 -2.73 14.19
C VAL A 75 -3.36 -2.93 12.78
N HIS A 76 -4.60 -3.40 12.58
CA HIS A 76 -5.19 -3.45 11.23
C HIS A 76 -6.73 -3.42 11.16
N ALA A 77 -7.47 -2.75 12.05
CA ALA A 77 -8.93 -2.47 11.91
C ALA A 77 -9.84 -3.56 11.27
N GLY A 78 -9.55 -4.84 11.48
CA GLY A 78 -10.22 -5.97 10.82
C GLY A 78 -9.92 -6.20 9.32
N GLN A 79 -9.08 -5.38 8.68
CA GLN A 79 -8.63 -5.57 7.31
C GLN A 79 -7.37 -6.45 7.23
N THR A 80 -7.19 -7.13 6.10
CA THR A 80 -6.07 -8.05 5.85
C THR A 80 -5.31 -7.64 4.59
N PHE A 81 -4.05 -8.04 4.51
CA PHE A 81 -3.22 -7.84 3.31
C PHE A 81 -3.82 -8.59 2.11
N SER A 82 -4.34 -9.80 2.32
CA SER A 82 -4.98 -10.57 1.24
C SER A 82 -6.28 -9.93 0.75
N ALA A 83 -7.02 -9.19 1.59
CA ALA A 83 -8.19 -8.43 1.14
C ALA A 83 -7.82 -7.32 0.14
N VAL A 84 -6.60 -6.78 0.23
CA VAL A 84 -6.08 -5.80 -0.74
C VAL A 84 -5.61 -6.48 -2.03
N ALA A 85 -4.91 -7.60 -1.93
CA ALA A 85 -4.35 -8.31 -3.09
C ALA A 85 -5.41 -9.05 -3.91
N ALA A 86 -6.38 -9.67 -3.25
CA ALA A 86 -7.33 -10.59 -3.87
C ALA A 86 -8.79 -10.41 -3.39
N GLY A 87 -9.11 -9.30 -2.71
CA GLY A 87 -10.49 -8.98 -2.31
C GLY A 87 -11.42 -8.78 -3.50
N GLY A 88 -12.73 -8.92 -3.26
CA GLY A 88 -13.78 -8.99 -4.28
C GLY A 88 -13.73 -7.90 -5.37
N SER A 89 -14.52 -6.85 -5.23
CA SER A 89 -14.52 -5.76 -6.20
C SER A 89 -13.29 -4.85 -6.05
N ALA A 90 -12.99 -4.03 -7.07
CA ALA A 90 -11.94 -3.02 -6.95
C ALA A 90 -12.22 -2.04 -5.79
N GLU A 91 -13.50 -1.74 -5.54
CA GLU A 91 -13.92 -0.92 -4.40
C GLU A 91 -13.66 -1.61 -3.05
N ASP A 92 -13.93 -2.91 -2.94
CA ASP A 92 -13.63 -3.66 -1.72
C ASP A 92 -12.13 -3.68 -1.41
N ARG A 93 -11.31 -3.86 -2.45
CA ARG A 93 -9.84 -3.86 -2.33
C ARG A 93 -9.32 -2.47 -1.95
N ALA A 94 -9.87 -1.41 -2.55
CA ALA A 94 -9.52 -0.03 -2.25
C ALA A 94 -9.92 0.37 -0.83
N ARG A 95 -11.10 -0.06 -0.36
CA ARG A 95 -11.54 0.12 1.03
C ARG A 95 -10.61 -0.60 2.00
N ALA A 96 -10.28 -1.86 1.71
CA ALA A 96 -9.33 -2.62 2.53
C ALA A 96 -7.97 -1.92 2.59
N GLU A 97 -7.46 -1.45 1.45
CA GLU A 97 -6.18 -0.74 1.36
C GLU A 97 -6.20 0.58 2.14
N TYR A 98 -7.30 1.33 2.08
CA TYR A 98 -7.46 2.61 2.77
C TYR A 98 -7.23 2.47 4.28
N TYR A 99 -7.96 1.56 4.91
CA TYR A 99 -7.84 1.32 6.35
C TYR A 99 -6.54 0.62 6.72
N LEU A 100 -6.09 -0.36 5.93
CA LEU A 100 -4.88 -1.10 6.22
C LEU A 100 -3.63 -0.19 6.18
N CYS A 101 -3.54 0.69 5.19
CA CYS A 101 -2.38 1.58 5.04
C CYS A 101 -2.29 2.63 6.13
N ASP A 102 -3.43 3.10 6.66
CA ASP A 102 -3.45 4.04 7.78
C ASP A 102 -2.85 3.43 9.05
N GLU A 103 -3.31 2.23 9.40
CA GLU A 103 -2.75 1.51 10.55
C GLU A 103 -1.28 1.15 10.37
N LEU A 104 -0.86 0.80 9.14
CA LEU A 104 0.55 0.56 8.81
C LEU A 104 1.43 1.82 8.96
N MET A 105 0.86 3.02 8.78
CA MET A 105 1.57 4.28 9.03
C MET A 105 1.69 4.60 10.52
N GLU A 106 0.75 4.15 11.33
CA GLU A 106 0.75 4.32 12.79
C GLU A 106 1.60 3.28 13.53
N TYR A 107 1.76 2.09 12.96
CA TYR A 107 2.54 1.01 13.57
C TYR A 107 3.96 1.43 14.01
N PRO A 108 4.76 2.15 13.19
CA PRO A 108 6.07 2.63 13.60
C PRO A 108 6.04 3.64 14.75
N LEU A 109 4.92 4.33 15.01
CA LEU A 109 4.80 5.21 16.17
C LEU A 109 4.73 4.42 17.49
N ARG A 110 4.20 3.20 17.44
CA ARG A 110 4.09 2.28 18.59
C ARG A 110 5.34 1.41 18.77
N HIS A 111 5.93 0.92 17.67
CA HIS A 111 7.02 -0.07 17.72
C HIS A 111 8.35 0.39 17.13
N GLY A 112 8.43 1.63 16.67
CA GLY A 112 9.63 2.26 16.11
C GLY A 112 9.87 1.98 14.62
N TYR A 113 9.45 0.82 14.09
CA TYR A 113 9.73 0.42 12.71
C TYR A 113 8.66 -0.54 12.16
N LEU A 114 8.55 -0.59 10.83
CA LEU A 114 7.64 -1.48 10.12
C LEU A 114 8.28 -2.83 9.72
N TRP A 115 9.53 -2.76 9.24
CA TRP A 115 10.29 -3.90 8.70
C TRP A 115 11.33 -4.47 9.66
N TYR A 116 11.73 -3.71 10.67
CA TYR A 116 12.86 -4.05 11.54
C TYR A 116 12.42 -3.97 13.01
N GLY A 117 13.26 -4.48 13.91
CA GLY A 117 13.00 -4.44 15.36
C GLY A 117 12.53 -5.77 15.92
N GLU A 118 12.04 -5.74 17.16
CA GLU A 118 11.61 -6.93 17.91
C GLU A 118 10.26 -7.47 17.41
N HIS A 119 9.43 -6.58 16.85
CA HIS A 119 8.10 -6.88 16.34
C HIS A 119 7.91 -6.27 14.94
N PRO A 120 8.55 -6.79 13.89
CA PRO A 120 8.30 -6.30 12.54
C PRO A 120 6.92 -6.75 12.07
N ALA A 121 6.12 -5.82 11.57
CA ALA A 121 4.83 -6.09 10.91
C ALA A 121 5.01 -6.61 9.48
N LEU A 122 6.12 -6.24 8.83
CA LEU A 122 6.50 -6.71 7.50
C LEU A 122 7.84 -7.42 7.53
N ASP A 123 8.01 -8.40 6.64
CA ASP A 123 9.30 -9.05 6.43
C ASP A 123 10.35 -8.04 5.93
N PRO A 124 11.48 -7.85 6.63
CA PRO A 124 12.53 -6.94 6.20
C PRO A 124 13.11 -7.24 4.82
N GLU A 125 13.05 -8.47 4.32
CA GLU A 125 13.50 -8.85 2.98
C GLU A 125 12.62 -8.29 1.85
N LEU A 126 11.44 -7.74 2.18
CA LEU A 126 10.58 -7.08 1.20
C LEU A 126 11.14 -5.71 0.80
N ARG A 127 11.79 -5.02 1.73
CA ARG A 127 12.24 -3.64 1.53
C ARG A 127 13.34 -3.58 0.46
N GLY A 128 13.09 -2.82 -0.60
CA GLY A 128 14.00 -2.63 -1.72
C GLY A 128 14.04 -3.80 -2.71
N ARG A 129 13.27 -4.88 -2.50
CA ARG A 129 13.28 -6.10 -3.33
C ARG A 129 13.07 -5.82 -4.82
N TYR A 130 12.26 -4.80 -5.13
CA TYR A 130 11.92 -4.39 -6.51
C TYR A 130 12.48 -3.01 -6.86
N GLN A 131 13.43 -2.48 -6.10
CA GLN A 131 14.04 -1.19 -6.41
C GLN A 131 14.91 -1.39 -7.66
N GLN A 132 14.73 -0.56 -8.68
CA GLN A 132 15.58 -0.67 -9.87
C GLN A 132 17.04 -0.56 -9.43
N SER A 133 17.80 -1.62 -9.64
CA SER A 133 19.25 -1.56 -9.49
C SER A 133 19.78 -0.52 -10.48
N GLU A 134 20.45 0.53 -9.98
CA GLU A 134 21.09 1.58 -10.79
C GLU A 134 22.27 1.07 -11.66
N THR A 135 22.32 -0.22 -11.96
CA THR A 135 23.32 -0.87 -12.81
C THR A 135 22.75 -1.23 -14.19
N GLY A 136 22.59 -0.20 -15.04
CA GLY A 136 22.63 -0.30 -16.52
C GLY A 136 21.48 -1.02 -17.25
N PRO A 137 21.27 -0.76 -18.56
CA PRO A 137 20.13 -1.27 -19.30
C PRO A 137 20.31 -2.75 -19.66
N GLY A 138 19.73 -3.65 -18.86
CA GLY A 138 19.37 -5.00 -19.28
C GLY A 138 18.14 -4.97 -20.20
N PRO A 139 17.88 -6.04 -20.99
CA PRO A 139 16.89 -6.01 -22.06
C PRO A 139 15.51 -5.73 -21.48
N VAL A 140 14.93 -4.60 -21.90
CA VAL A 140 13.60 -4.17 -21.50
C VAL A 140 12.62 -5.19 -22.10
N ASP A 141 12.07 -6.07 -21.26
CA ASP A 141 10.98 -6.92 -21.70
C ASP A 141 9.86 -6.04 -22.23
N SER A 142 9.31 -6.43 -23.38
CA SER A 142 8.40 -5.62 -24.20
C SER A 142 7.17 -5.10 -23.43
N LEU A 143 6.84 -5.70 -22.28
CA LEU A 143 5.78 -5.29 -21.38
C LEU A 143 6.15 -4.08 -20.52
N THR A 144 7.38 -4.03 -19.98
CA THR A 144 7.88 -2.90 -19.19
C THR A 144 8.04 -1.65 -20.05
N ALA A 145 8.52 -1.81 -21.28
CA ALA A 145 8.55 -0.72 -22.25
C ALA A 145 7.14 -0.20 -22.59
N ALA A 146 6.16 -1.09 -22.70
CA ALA A 146 4.77 -0.72 -22.95
C ALA A 146 4.13 0.01 -21.75
N ILE A 147 4.43 -0.40 -20.52
CA ILE A 147 3.91 0.26 -19.30
C ILE A 147 4.52 1.65 -19.14
N ILE A 148 5.83 1.81 -19.35
CA ILE A 148 6.52 3.11 -19.31
C ILE A 148 5.97 4.05 -20.39
N ALA A 149 5.78 3.54 -21.61
CA ALA A 149 5.19 4.33 -22.71
C ALA A 149 3.77 4.79 -22.37
N ARG A 150 2.94 3.94 -21.76
CA ARG A 150 1.56 4.27 -21.37
C ARG A 150 1.51 5.28 -20.23
N GLY A 151 2.42 5.18 -19.26
CA GLY A 151 2.57 6.15 -18.18
C GLY A 151 2.99 7.54 -18.70
N ALA A 152 3.92 7.57 -19.66
CA ALA A 152 4.35 8.80 -20.31
C ALA A 152 3.21 9.45 -21.15
N GLU A 153 2.41 8.65 -21.87
CA GLU A 153 1.22 9.15 -22.58
C GLU A 153 0.15 9.71 -21.64
N ALA A 154 -0.06 9.08 -20.48
CA ALA A 154 -1.00 9.56 -19.48
C ALA A 154 -0.55 10.89 -18.85
N ALA A 155 0.74 11.03 -18.57
CA ALA A 155 1.34 12.28 -18.10
C ALA A 155 1.27 13.39 -19.15
N ALA A 156 1.55 13.10 -20.43
CA ALA A 156 1.43 14.09 -21.51
C ALA A 156 -0.02 14.56 -21.71
N ARG A 157 -1.02 13.67 -21.54
CA ARG A 157 -2.44 14.06 -21.54
C ARG A 157 -2.82 14.92 -20.34
N TRP A 158 -2.13 14.74 -19.21
CA TRP A 158 -2.35 15.55 -18.02
C TRP A 158 -1.93 17.01 -18.27
N ASP A 159 -0.73 17.20 -18.80
CA ASP A 159 -0.15 18.52 -19.06
C ASP A 159 -0.82 19.25 -20.23
N ALA A 160 -1.47 18.52 -21.15
CA ALA A 160 -2.19 19.09 -22.28
C ALA A 160 -3.62 19.57 -21.93
N ARG A 161 -4.04 19.53 -20.67
CA ARG A 161 -5.37 20.00 -20.28
C ARG A 161 -5.46 21.53 -20.38
N PRO A 162 -6.50 22.09 -21.03
CA PRO A 162 -6.74 23.52 -20.97
C PRO A 162 -7.09 23.90 -19.53
N GLU A 163 -6.40 24.91 -19.01
CA GLU A 163 -6.67 25.41 -17.66
C GLU A 163 -8.12 25.88 -17.54
N PRO A 164 -8.81 25.57 -16.43
CA PRO A 164 -10.17 26.02 -16.23
C PRO A 164 -10.20 27.55 -16.25
N SER A 165 -10.93 28.11 -17.20
CA SER A 165 -11.14 29.56 -17.27
C SER A 165 -11.91 30.01 -16.03
N LEU A 166 -11.29 30.92 -15.26
CA LEU A 166 -11.87 31.57 -14.09
C LEU A 166 -13.14 32.36 -14.41
#